data_AF-A0AA94KZY2-F1
#
_entry.id   AF-A0AA94KZY2-F1
#
_cell.length_a   1.000
_cell.length_b   1.000
_cell.length_c   1.000
_cell.angle_alpha   90.00
_cell.angle_beta   90.00
_cell.angle_gamma   90.00
#
_symmetry.space_group_name_H-M   'P 1'
#
loop_
_entity.id
_entity.type
_entity.pdbx_description
1 polymer ?
#
loop_
_entity_poly.entity_id
_entity_poly.type
_entity_poly.pdbx_seq_one_letter_code
_entity_poly.pdbx_strand_id
1 'polypeptide(L)'
;MSQSEQKNEHSLGSEGASEAGDPSAQAEAAVDATTADAQAVSAGGTTPSPADSAAEGTARQVEPEPVEEPQSFPVTIIVRRYDPEVDEEPRWVDYDVQMFATERILDALHRIKWEQDPSLAFRRSCAHGVCGSDAMRINGKNRLACKALVKDFDTSKPIYVEAIKGLPLEKDLIVDMEPFFDSFREIQPFLQATGKPDKERHQTIAQRERFDDTTKCILCAACTTSCPVFWTDGQYFGPAAIVNAHRFIFDSRDEASQVRLDILNDQEGVWRCRTTFNCTDACPRGIQVTKAIAEVKQAMISGVKL
;
A
#
# COMPACT_ATOMS: atom_id res chain seq x y z
N MET A 1 7.80 37.17 53.77
CA MET A 1 8.43 38.51 53.77
C MET A 1 9.66 38.43 52.85
N SER A 2 9.62 39.18 51.74
CA SER A 2 10.72 39.68 50.89
C SER A 2 11.83 38.69 50.49
N GLN A 3 12.07 38.33 49.24
CA GLN A 3 12.68 39.09 48.12
C GLN A 3 12.95 38.01 47.03
N SER A 4 13.07 38.22 45.73
CA SER A 4 13.07 39.38 44.83
C SER A 4 13.13 38.80 43.41
N GLU A 5 12.34 39.37 42.50
CA GLU A 5 12.36 39.12 41.06
C GLU A 5 13.68 39.57 40.41
N GLN A 6 14.14 38.83 39.39
CA GLN A 6 15.02 39.38 38.36
C GLN A 6 14.48 39.01 36.98
N LYS A 7 13.93 40.05 36.32
CA LYS A 7 13.71 40.15 34.88
C LYS A 7 15.05 40.15 34.16
N ASN A 8 15.11 39.52 32.99
CA ASN A 8 16.12 39.86 31.99
C ASN A 8 15.40 40.28 30.71
N GLU A 9 15.40 41.59 30.48
CA GLU A 9 15.02 42.22 29.22
C GLU A 9 16.27 42.23 28.32
N HIS A 10 16.14 41.81 27.06
CA HIS A 10 17.02 42.30 26.01
C HIS A 10 16.20 42.67 24.78
N SER A 11 16.14 43.98 24.57
CA SER A 11 15.58 44.69 23.42
C SER A 11 16.60 44.75 22.28
N LEU A 12 16.15 44.31 21.10
CA LEU A 12 16.26 44.89 19.76
C LEU A 12 17.49 45.74 19.36
N GLY A 13 18.07 45.32 18.23
CA GLY A 13 18.72 46.12 17.17
C GLY A 13 19.05 45.17 16.02
N SER A 14 18.20 45.01 14.99
CA SER A 14 17.99 45.82 13.79
C SER A 14 19.19 45.92 12.84
N GLU A 15 18.89 45.64 11.57
CA GLU A 15 19.62 45.94 10.32
C GLU A 15 20.50 44.84 9.72
N GLY A 16 20.19 44.50 8.46
CA GLY A 16 21.02 43.67 7.58
C GLY A 16 20.22 42.82 6.60
N ALA A 17 19.51 43.46 5.67
CA ALA A 17 18.84 42.80 4.56
C ALA A 17 19.85 42.12 3.62
N SER A 18 19.57 40.86 3.25
CA SER A 18 20.09 40.27 2.02
C SER A 18 19.00 39.39 1.42
N GLU A 19 18.46 39.84 0.29
CA GLU A 19 17.51 39.14 -0.55
C GLU A 19 18.09 37.77 -0.97
N ALA A 20 17.34 36.69 -0.67
CA ALA A 20 17.54 35.39 -1.29
C ALA A 20 16.18 34.94 -1.83
N GLY A 21 16.07 34.99 -3.15
CA GLY A 21 14.85 34.70 -3.91
C GLY A 21 14.39 33.26 -3.79
N ASP A 22 13.07 33.15 -3.85
CA ASP A 22 12.22 31.99 -4.02
C ASP A 22 12.62 31.12 -5.23
N PRO A 23 12.90 29.81 -5.07
CA PRO A 23 13.14 28.89 -6.19
C PRO A 23 11.85 28.16 -6.63
N SER A 24 10.70 28.82 -6.62
CA SER A 24 9.44 28.28 -7.15
C SER A 24 8.86 29.09 -8.31
N ALA A 25 9.66 29.33 -9.34
CA ALA A 25 9.14 29.72 -10.65
C ALA A 25 10.19 29.45 -11.73
N GLN A 26 9.91 28.48 -12.61
CA GLN A 26 10.26 28.42 -14.05
C GLN A 26 10.34 26.95 -14.51
N ALA A 27 9.24 26.43 -15.03
CA ALA A 27 9.24 25.35 -16.00
C ALA A 27 7.89 25.35 -16.76
N GLU A 28 7.68 26.39 -17.55
CA GLU A 28 6.76 26.33 -18.69
C GLU A 28 7.52 26.70 -19.96
N ALA A 29 7.12 26.04 -21.05
CA ALA A 29 7.45 26.27 -22.46
C ALA A 29 8.78 25.73 -23.00
N ALA A 30 8.69 24.55 -23.64
CA ALA A 30 9.29 24.31 -24.96
C ALA A 30 8.61 23.08 -25.62
N VAL A 31 7.48 23.32 -26.28
CA VAL A 31 6.93 22.44 -27.33
C VAL A 31 6.90 23.28 -28.61
N ASP A 32 7.77 22.94 -29.55
CA ASP A 32 7.74 23.41 -30.95
C ASP A 32 8.19 22.20 -31.78
N ALA A 33 7.24 21.47 -32.36
CA ALA A 33 6.76 21.64 -33.73
C ALA A 33 7.79 21.19 -34.78
N THR A 34 7.53 20.01 -35.36
CA THR A 34 7.76 19.81 -36.79
C THR A 34 6.45 19.33 -37.42
N THR A 35 5.93 20.24 -38.23
CA THR A 35 4.87 20.11 -39.21
C THR A 35 5.21 19.09 -40.30
N ALA A 36 4.23 18.30 -40.74
CA ALA A 36 3.91 18.15 -42.16
C ALA A 36 2.65 17.29 -42.36
N ASP A 37 1.58 18.00 -42.73
CA ASP A 37 0.49 17.65 -43.65
C ASP A 37 -0.20 16.29 -43.62
N ALA A 38 -1.45 16.36 -43.17
CA ALA A 38 -2.53 15.52 -43.61
C ALA A 38 -3.00 15.91 -45.02
N GLN A 39 -3.07 14.94 -45.93
CA GLN A 39 -4.01 14.99 -47.05
C GLN A 39 -4.80 13.67 -47.11
N ALA A 40 -6.11 13.83 -46.98
CA ALA A 40 -7.10 12.79 -47.22
C ALA A 40 -7.08 12.39 -48.70
N VAL A 41 -7.13 11.08 -48.97
CA VAL A 41 -7.38 10.57 -50.32
C VAL A 41 -8.50 9.54 -50.29
N SER A 42 -9.45 9.78 -51.17
CA SER A 42 -10.74 9.15 -51.39
C SER A 42 -10.66 7.70 -51.83
N ALA A 43 -11.72 6.96 -51.51
CA ALA A 43 -12.05 5.66 -52.07
C ALA A 43 -12.06 5.68 -53.61
N GLY A 44 -11.27 4.80 -54.22
CA GLY A 44 -11.29 4.48 -55.64
C GLY A 44 -10.80 3.07 -55.81
N GLY A 45 -11.72 2.14 -56.02
CA GLY A 45 -11.41 0.72 -56.23
C GLY A 45 -10.59 0.54 -57.51
N THR A 46 -9.53 -0.24 -57.42
CA THR A 46 -8.90 -0.89 -58.57
C THR A 46 -8.44 -2.26 -58.13
N THR A 47 -9.09 -3.29 -58.66
CA THR A 47 -8.74 -4.70 -58.48
C THR A 47 -7.32 -4.96 -58.95
N PRO A 48 -6.44 -5.63 -58.17
CA PRO A 48 -5.15 -6.06 -58.68
C PRO A 48 -5.30 -7.30 -59.57
N SER A 49 -4.63 -7.26 -60.73
CA SER A 49 -4.49 -8.36 -61.69
C SER A 49 -3.58 -9.46 -61.14
N PRO A 50 -3.86 -10.75 -61.40
CA PRO A 50 -3.07 -11.86 -60.88
C PRO A 50 -1.93 -12.23 -61.84
N ALA A 51 -0.77 -11.62 -61.68
CA ALA A 51 0.49 -12.13 -62.19
C ALA A 51 1.65 -11.43 -61.47
N ASP A 52 2.69 -12.20 -61.14
CA ASP A 52 3.98 -11.79 -60.59
C ASP A 52 4.10 -11.66 -59.06
N SER A 53 4.21 -12.81 -58.40
CA SER A 53 5.32 -13.11 -57.46
C SER A 53 5.09 -14.46 -56.77
N ALA A 54 5.35 -15.55 -57.49
CA ALA A 54 5.66 -16.83 -56.85
C ALA A 54 7.07 -16.74 -56.25
N ALA A 55 7.18 -16.12 -55.07
CA ALA A 55 8.31 -16.32 -54.17
C ALA A 55 7.85 -17.33 -53.12
N GLU A 56 8.34 -18.56 -53.25
CA GLU A 56 8.13 -19.63 -52.28
C GLU A 56 8.62 -19.16 -50.90
N GLY A 57 7.66 -18.80 -50.04
CA GLY A 57 7.93 -18.53 -48.63
C GLY A 57 8.43 -19.82 -47.99
N THR A 58 9.75 -19.96 -47.87
CA THR A 58 10.35 -21.05 -47.12
C THR A 58 9.92 -20.87 -45.67
N ALA A 59 9.02 -21.74 -45.19
CA ALA A 59 8.62 -21.79 -43.80
C ALA A 59 9.88 -21.99 -42.96
N ARG A 60 10.32 -20.94 -42.25
CA ARG A 60 11.44 -21.03 -41.31
C ARG A 60 11.01 -22.00 -40.21
N GLN A 61 11.51 -23.22 -40.27
CA GLN A 61 11.42 -24.17 -39.17
C GLN A 61 12.23 -23.59 -38.01
N VAL A 62 11.54 -23.01 -37.03
CA VAL A 62 12.15 -22.69 -35.74
C VAL A 62 12.11 -24.00 -34.96
N GLU A 63 13.25 -24.70 -34.94
CA GLU A 63 13.43 -25.79 -33.99
C GLU A 63 13.21 -25.22 -32.58
N PRO A 64 12.35 -25.82 -31.75
CA PRO A 64 12.14 -25.32 -30.40
C PRO A 64 13.46 -25.48 -29.63
N GLU A 65 14.01 -24.35 -29.20
CA GLU A 65 15.12 -24.30 -28.25
C GLU A 65 14.78 -25.18 -27.04
N PRO A 66 15.71 -26.02 -26.56
CA PRO A 66 15.45 -26.88 -25.40
C PRO A 66 15.07 -26.02 -24.20
N VAL A 67 13.85 -26.19 -23.71
CA VAL A 67 13.36 -25.51 -22.51
C VAL A 67 14.02 -26.17 -21.30
N GLU A 68 14.95 -25.46 -20.68
CA GLU A 68 15.61 -25.92 -19.46
C GLU A 68 14.55 -26.06 -18.35
N GLU A 69 14.42 -27.27 -17.78
CA GLU A 69 13.43 -27.51 -16.72
C GLU A 69 13.76 -26.64 -15.49
N PRO A 70 12.75 -25.99 -14.88
CA PRO A 70 12.99 -25.18 -13.70
C PRO A 70 13.59 -26.07 -12.60
N GLN A 71 14.69 -25.62 -11.99
CA GLN A 71 15.35 -26.34 -10.90
C GLN A 71 14.81 -25.86 -9.55
N SER A 72 14.48 -26.81 -8.68
CA SER A 72 14.17 -26.53 -7.28
C SER A 72 15.44 -26.58 -6.43
N PHE A 73 15.42 -25.88 -5.30
CA PHE A 73 16.52 -25.83 -4.35
C PHE A 73 15.99 -25.74 -2.91
N PRO A 74 16.75 -26.23 -1.91
CA PRO A 74 16.36 -26.12 -0.52
C PRO A 74 16.37 -24.66 -0.06
N VAL A 75 15.34 -24.27 0.68
CA VAL A 75 15.21 -22.97 1.34
C VAL A 75 14.81 -23.21 2.79
N THR A 76 15.54 -22.60 3.73
CA THR A 76 15.19 -22.63 5.15
C THR A 76 14.22 -21.49 5.48
N ILE A 77 13.03 -21.84 5.95
CA ILE A 77 12.03 -20.90 6.47
C ILE A 77 12.01 -21.02 7.99
N ILE A 78 12.28 -19.91 8.69
CA ILE A 78 12.20 -19.84 10.15
C ILE A 78 10.90 -19.14 10.53
N VAL A 79 9.95 -19.90 11.08
CA VAL A 79 8.62 -19.42 11.43
C VAL A 79 8.55 -19.14 12.93
N ARG A 80 7.97 -18.01 13.33
CA ARG A 80 7.65 -17.71 14.73
C ARG A 80 6.35 -18.42 15.11
N ARG A 81 6.49 -19.53 15.85
CA ARG A 81 5.40 -20.40 16.29
C ARG A 81 4.89 -19.98 17.67
N TYR A 82 3.60 -20.14 17.88
CA TYR A 82 2.94 -19.89 19.16
C TYR A 82 1.60 -20.63 19.22
N ASP A 83 1.44 -21.49 20.22
CA ASP A 83 0.17 -22.12 20.57
C ASP A 83 -0.28 -21.66 21.96
N PRO A 84 -1.36 -20.86 22.10
CA PRO A 84 -1.78 -20.32 23.40
C PRO A 84 -2.19 -21.39 24.42
N GLU A 85 -2.46 -22.62 23.98
CA GLU A 85 -2.79 -23.73 24.87
C GLU A 85 -1.55 -24.42 25.48
N VAL A 86 -0.36 -24.20 24.92
CA VAL A 86 0.85 -24.97 25.24
C VAL A 86 2.07 -24.08 25.49
N ASP A 87 2.28 -23.05 24.68
CA ASP A 87 3.46 -22.19 24.71
C ASP A 87 3.24 -21.00 25.69
N GLU A 88 4.20 -20.76 26.58
CA GLU A 88 4.23 -19.53 27.39
C GLU A 88 4.62 -18.31 26.55
N GLU A 89 5.55 -18.48 25.61
CA GLU A 89 6.09 -17.42 24.76
C GLU A 89 6.32 -17.92 23.32
N PRO A 90 6.22 -17.05 22.30
CA PRO A 90 6.49 -17.43 20.92
C PRO A 90 7.94 -17.88 20.71
N ARG A 91 8.13 -18.96 19.95
CA ARG A 91 9.43 -19.58 19.65
C ARG A 91 9.71 -19.64 18.16
N TRP A 92 10.99 -19.67 17.79
CA TRP A 92 11.40 -19.83 16.40
C TRP A 92 11.56 -21.31 16.06
N VAL A 93 11.04 -21.73 14.90
CA VAL A 93 11.17 -23.09 14.38
C VAL A 93 11.59 -23.03 12.92
N ASP A 94 12.60 -23.81 12.56
CA ASP A 94 13.14 -23.94 11.22
C ASP A 94 12.48 -25.08 10.44
N TYR A 95 12.26 -24.82 9.15
CA TYR A 95 11.75 -25.77 8.18
C TYR A 95 12.54 -25.67 6.89
N ASP A 96 13.10 -26.78 6.44
CA ASP A 96 13.72 -26.86 5.13
C ASP A 96 12.68 -27.33 4.11
N VAL A 97 12.47 -26.53 3.06
CA VAL A 97 11.53 -26.82 1.98
C VAL A 97 12.23 -26.73 0.64
N GLN A 98 11.98 -27.69 -0.25
CA GLN A 98 12.37 -27.55 -1.65
C GLN A 98 11.48 -26.52 -2.32
N MET A 99 12.04 -25.52 -2.98
CA MET A 99 11.31 -24.41 -3.58
C MET A 99 11.82 -24.09 -4.98
N PHE A 100 10.96 -23.53 -5.83
CA PHE A 100 11.37 -22.85 -7.06
C PHE A 100 11.50 -21.34 -6.82
N ALA A 101 12.35 -20.68 -7.61
CA ALA A 101 12.58 -19.23 -7.54
C ALA A 101 11.28 -18.40 -7.74
N THR A 102 10.32 -18.92 -8.51
CA THR A 102 9.04 -18.27 -8.83
C THR A 102 7.91 -18.61 -7.87
N GLU A 103 8.12 -19.53 -6.92
CA GLU A 103 7.16 -19.80 -5.86
C GLU A 103 7.16 -18.65 -4.83
N ARG A 104 6.09 -18.57 -4.05
CA ARG A 104 5.84 -17.55 -3.05
C ARG A 104 6.10 -18.08 -1.65
N ILE A 105 6.28 -17.18 -0.68
CA ILE A 105 6.35 -17.56 0.73
C ILE A 105 5.07 -18.29 1.17
N LEU A 106 3.90 -17.94 0.62
CA LEU A 106 2.67 -18.70 0.88
C LEU A 106 2.78 -20.18 0.43
N ASP A 107 3.45 -20.47 -0.68
CA ASP A 107 3.64 -21.85 -1.16
C ASP A 107 4.54 -22.64 -0.21
N ALA A 108 5.59 -22.00 0.31
CA ALA A 108 6.43 -22.58 1.36
C ALA A 108 5.62 -22.90 2.63
N LEU A 109 4.78 -21.96 3.10
CA LEU A 109 3.94 -22.18 4.28
C LEU A 109 2.90 -23.30 4.07
N HIS A 110 2.36 -23.44 2.86
CA HIS A 110 1.51 -24.58 2.53
C HIS A 110 2.28 -25.91 2.59
N ARG A 111 3.48 -25.97 1.99
CA ARG A 111 4.34 -27.16 1.99
C ARG A 111 4.70 -27.57 3.42
N ILE A 112 5.12 -26.62 4.26
CA ILE A 112 5.35 -26.85 5.69
C ILE A 112 4.09 -27.42 6.34
N LYS A 113 2.94 -26.77 6.16
CA LYS A 113 1.70 -27.20 6.82
C LYS A 113 1.23 -28.59 6.37
N TRP A 114 1.34 -28.92 5.09
CA TRP A 114 0.78 -30.15 4.54
C TRP A 114 1.69 -31.36 4.73
N GLU A 115 3.00 -31.14 4.69
CA GLU A 115 3.97 -32.22 4.58
C GLU A 115 4.83 -32.39 5.83
N GLN A 116 5.00 -31.34 6.65
CA GLN A 116 5.93 -31.34 7.79
C GLN A 116 5.22 -31.12 9.13
N ASP A 117 4.34 -30.11 9.22
CA ASP A 117 3.71 -29.71 10.47
C ASP A 117 2.27 -29.20 10.28
N PRO A 118 1.25 -30.06 10.43
CA PRO A 118 -0.14 -29.68 10.27
C PRO A 118 -0.65 -28.72 11.34
N SER A 119 0.08 -28.53 12.46
CA SER A 119 -0.30 -27.58 13.52
C SER A 119 -0.10 -26.12 13.12
N LEU A 120 0.75 -25.84 12.13
CA LEU A 120 1.06 -24.48 11.67
C LEU A 120 -0.22 -23.73 11.23
N ALA A 121 -0.49 -22.59 11.85
CA ALA A 121 -1.69 -21.79 11.61
C ALA A 121 -1.37 -20.43 10.95
N PHE A 122 -2.09 -20.12 9.87
CA PHE A 122 -2.03 -18.83 9.18
C PHE A 122 -3.31 -18.57 8.37
N ARG A 123 -3.62 -17.30 8.12
CA ARG A 123 -4.73 -16.90 7.24
C ARG A 123 -4.28 -16.81 5.79
N ARG A 124 -5.13 -17.29 4.88
CA ARG A 124 -4.99 -17.19 3.42
C ARG A 124 -6.34 -17.37 2.74
N SER A 125 -6.50 -16.78 1.55
CA SER A 125 -7.69 -16.99 0.72
C SER A 125 -7.36 -16.91 -0.77
N CYS A 126 -7.18 -15.71 -1.35
CA CYS A 126 -7.10 -15.55 -2.81
C CYS A 126 -5.78 -16.03 -3.46
N ALA A 127 -4.67 -16.08 -2.71
CA ALA A 127 -3.32 -16.41 -3.19
C ALA A 127 -2.78 -15.56 -4.37
N HIS A 128 -3.40 -14.43 -4.71
CA HIS A 128 -2.93 -13.53 -5.78
C HIS A 128 -2.99 -12.03 -5.38
N GLY A 129 -2.92 -11.74 -4.08
CA GLY A 129 -2.65 -10.39 -3.57
C GLY A 129 -3.82 -9.41 -3.56
N VAL A 130 -5.06 -9.90 -3.51
CA VAL A 130 -6.28 -9.06 -3.56
C VAL A 130 -7.06 -9.04 -2.24
N CYS A 131 -7.17 -10.16 -1.53
CA CYS A 131 -7.98 -10.24 -0.30
C CYS A 131 -7.30 -9.65 0.96
N GLY A 132 -5.97 -9.58 0.98
CA GLY A 132 -5.21 -9.05 2.12
C GLY A 132 -5.06 -9.97 3.33
N SER A 133 -5.60 -11.19 3.30
CA SER A 133 -5.66 -12.08 4.47
C SER A 133 -4.31 -12.56 5.01
N ASP A 134 -3.28 -12.60 4.18
CA ASP A 134 -1.98 -13.22 4.44
C ASP A 134 -0.86 -12.17 4.61
N ALA A 135 -1.21 -11.01 5.19
CA ALA A 135 -0.23 -10.04 5.63
C ALA A 135 0.59 -10.60 6.79
N MET A 136 1.90 -10.64 6.62
CA MET A 136 2.87 -11.19 7.57
C MET A 136 4.12 -10.30 7.59
N ARG A 137 4.94 -10.46 8.62
CA ARG A 137 6.26 -9.85 8.68
C ARG A 137 7.29 -10.86 8.18
N ILE A 138 7.86 -10.59 7.01
CA ILE A 138 8.79 -11.47 6.30
C ILE A 138 10.13 -10.75 6.16
N ASN A 139 11.19 -11.31 6.74
CA ASN A 139 12.50 -10.67 6.92
C ASN A 139 12.37 -9.24 7.48
N GLY A 140 11.56 -9.10 8.54
CA GLY A 140 11.39 -7.86 9.27
C GLY A 140 10.49 -6.81 8.61
N LYS A 141 10.02 -7.03 7.37
CA LYS A 141 9.13 -6.13 6.63
C LYS A 141 7.74 -6.74 6.46
N ASN A 142 6.70 -5.91 6.57
CA ASN A 142 5.34 -6.37 6.30
C ASN A 142 5.14 -6.59 4.80
N ARG A 143 4.67 -7.78 4.42
CA ARG A 143 4.44 -8.21 3.03
C ARG A 143 3.20 -9.11 3.01
N LEU A 144 2.61 -9.30 1.83
CA LEU A 144 1.68 -10.42 1.62
C LEU A 144 2.49 -11.67 1.30
N ALA A 145 2.29 -12.76 2.04
CA ALA A 145 3.01 -14.00 1.80
C ALA A 145 2.80 -14.51 0.37
N CYS A 146 1.60 -14.33 -0.19
CA CYS A 146 1.29 -14.69 -1.57
C CYS A 146 1.87 -13.72 -2.60
N LYS A 147 2.53 -12.61 -2.24
CA LYS A 147 3.20 -11.75 -3.23
C LYS A 147 4.72 -11.79 -3.12
N ALA A 148 5.24 -12.23 -1.98
CA ALA A 148 6.66 -12.35 -1.74
C ALA A 148 7.21 -13.57 -2.49
N LEU A 149 7.95 -13.36 -3.57
CA LEU A 149 8.57 -14.43 -4.35
C LEU A 149 9.88 -14.87 -3.70
N VAL A 150 10.18 -16.17 -3.74
CA VAL A 150 11.42 -16.73 -3.18
C VAL A 150 12.65 -16.04 -3.78
N LYS A 151 12.66 -15.79 -5.10
CA LYS A 151 13.76 -15.09 -5.79
C LYS A 151 14.02 -13.65 -5.31
N ASP A 152 13.09 -13.03 -4.58
CA ASP A 152 13.26 -11.67 -4.07
C ASP A 152 14.06 -11.66 -2.73
N PHE A 153 14.46 -12.83 -2.23
CA PHE A 153 15.23 -13.00 -1.01
C PHE A 153 16.60 -13.63 -1.29
N ASP A 154 17.56 -13.35 -0.41
CA ASP A 154 18.85 -14.05 -0.38
C ASP A 154 18.64 -15.44 0.25
N THR A 155 18.44 -16.45 -0.59
CA THR A 155 18.14 -17.83 -0.18
C THR A 155 19.35 -18.60 0.35
N SER A 156 20.54 -17.98 0.36
CA SER A 156 21.70 -18.50 1.11
C SER A 156 21.54 -18.33 2.63
N LYS A 157 20.56 -17.53 3.06
CA LYS A 157 20.21 -17.28 4.45
C LYS A 157 18.77 -17.72 4.72
N PRO A 158 18.43 -18.04 5.99
CA PRO A 158 17.06 -18.34 6.35
C PRO A 158 16.13 -17.14 6.14
N ILE A 159 14.90 -17.42 5.69
CA ILE A 159 13.82 -16.43 5.59
C ILE A 159 12.98 -16.51 6.86
N TYR A 160 12.91 -15.40 7.59
CA TYR A 160 12.14 -15.29 8.83
C TYR A 160 10.70 -14.86 8.54
N VAL A 161 9.74 -15.57 9.11
CA VAL A 161 8.30 -15.28 9.00
C VAL A 161 7.68 -15.20 10.39
N GLU A 162 7.03 -14.08 10.70
CA GLU A 162 6.29 -13.88 11.94
C GLU A 162 5.00 -13.09 11.69
N ALA A 163 4.10 -13.12 12.67
CA ALA A 163 2.88 -12.33 12.65
C ALA A 163 3.17 -10.82 12.54
N ILE A 164 2.22 -10.08 11.95
CA ILE A 164 2.27 -8.61 11.93
C ILE A 164 2.21 -8.03 13.35
N LYS A 165 2.93 -6.92 13.60
CA LYS A 165 3.09 -6.34 14.95
C LYS A 165 1.99 -5.35 15.33
N GLY A 166 1.76 -5.19 16.63
CA GLY A 166 0.83 -4.20 17.19
C GLY A 166 -0.62 -4.68 17.32
N LEU A 167 -0.90 -5.92 16.91
CA LEU A 167 -2.17 -6.59 17.15
C LEU A 167 -1.94 -7.80 18.07
N PRO A 168 -2.91 -8.17 18.92
CA PRO A 168 -2.80 -9.35 19.79
C PRO A 168 -2.52 -10.62 18.98
N LEU A 169 -1.54 -11.42 19.42
CA LEU A 169 -1.21 -12.68 18.77
C LEU A 169 -2.18 -13.77 19.25
N GLU A 170 -2.86 -14.44 18.33
CA GLU A 170 -3.81 -15.53 18.63
C GLU A 170 -3.14 -16.89 18.56
N LYS A 171 -2.51 -17.20 17.41
CA LYS A 171 -1.80 -18.47 17.17
C LYS A 171 -0.86 -18.32 15.98
N ASP A 172 0.40 -18.71 16.12
CA ASP A 172 1.42 -18.71 15.06
C ASP A 172 1.51 -17.38 14.27
N LEU A 173 0.90 -17.33 13.08
CA LEU A 173 0.91 -16.17 12.18
C LEU A 173 -0.45 -15.46 12.12
N ILE A 174 -1.33 -15.77 13.06
CA ILE A 174 -2.70 -15.23 13.17
C ILE A 174 -2.73 -14.23 14.33
N VAL A 175 -3.21 -13.03 14.03
CA VAL A 175 -3.48 -11.98 15.02
C VAL A 175 -4.98 -11.72 15.14
N ASP A 176 -5.40 -11.14 16.25
CA ASP A 176 -6.73 -10.55 16.37
C ASP A 176 -6.78 -9.25 15.55
N MET A 177 -7.72 -9.20 14.60
CA MET A 177 -7.89 -8.06 13.70
C MET A 177 -8.97 -7.10 14.18
N GLU A 178 -9.68 -7.41 15.27
CA GLU A 178 -10.80 -6.59 15.72
C GLU A 178 -10.38 -5.15 16.06
N PRO A 179 -9.26 -4.88 16.77
CA PRO A 179 -8.80 -3.51 17.01
C PRO A 179 -8.54 -2.73 15.72
N PHE A 180 -8.08 -3.41 14.66
CA PHE A 180 -7.88 -2.78 13.36
C PHE A 180 -9.22 -2.43 12.68
N PHE A 181 -10.22 -3.31 12.78
CA PHE A 181 -11.53 -3.08 12.19
C PHE A 181 -12.39 -2.09 12.97
N ASP A 182 -12.19 -1.96 14.28
CA ASP A 182 -12.82 -0.93 15.10
C ASP A 182 -12.45 0.47 14.59
N SER A 183 -11.16 0.76 14.43
CA SER A 183 -10.68 2.03 13.86
C SER A 183 -11.21 2.28 12.43
N PHE A 184 -11.39 1.21 11.64
CA PHE A 184 -11.97 1.32 10.30
C PHE A 184 -13.47 1.66 10.34
N ARG A 185 -14.23 1.09 11.28
CA ARG A 185 -15.67 1.38 11.43
C ARG A 185 -15.91 2.78 12.00
N GLU A 186 -15.05 3.22 12.91
CA GLU A 186 -15.16 4.52 13.57
C GLU A 186 -15.13 5.69 12.57
N ILE A 187 -14.37 5.59 11.47
CA ILE A 187 -14.33 6.62 10.42
C ILE A 187 -15.54 6.63 9.48
N GLN A 188 -16.57 5.82 9.77
CA GLN A 188 -17.82 5.70 9.00
C GLN A 188 -17.56 5.46 7.48
N PRO A 189 -17.05 4.27 7.09
CA PRO A 189 -16.52 3.99 5.75
C PRO A 189 -17.62 3.70 4.70
N PHE A 190 -18.64 4.54 4.63
CA PHE A 190 -19.76 4.42 3.70
C PHE A 190 -20.22 5.80 3.21
N LEU A 191 -20.80 5.86 2.01
CA LEU A 191 -21.28 7.12 1.44
C LEU A 191 -22.42 7.70 2.28
N GLN A 192 -22.27 8.94 2.74
CA GLN A 192 -23.30 9.67 3.47
C GLN A 192 -23.77 10.86 2.62
N ALA A 193 -25.02 10.84 2.21
CA ALA A 193 -25.61 11.91 1.39
C ALA A 193 -27.11 12.00 1.64
N THR A 194 -27.65 13.21 1.53
CA THR A 194 -29.07 13.47 1.77
C THR A 194 -29.92 12.89 0.65
N GLY A 195 -31.00 12.20 1.02
CA GLY A 195 -31.99 11.67 0.09
C GLY A 195 -31.55 10.45 -0.72
N LYS A 196 -32.54 9.72 -1.24
CA LYS A 196 -32.34 8.68 -2.24
C LYS A 196 -32.40 9.33 -3.62
N PRO A 197 -31.35 9.20 -4.47
CA PRO A 197 -31.38 9.81 -5.79
C PRO A 197 -32.24 8.96 -6.74
N ASP A 198 -32.92 9.61 -7.69
CA ASP A 198 -33.71 8.93 -8.72
C ASP A 198 -32.85 8.29 -9.82
N LYS A 199 -31.58 8.73 -9.96
CA LYS A 199 -30.57 8.25 -10.92
C LYS A 199 -29.18 8.22 -10.26
N GLU A 200 -28.14 7.88 -11.01
CA GLU A 200 -26.77 7.98 -10.53
C GLU A 200 -26.41 9.42 -10.11
N ARG A 201 -25.66 9.57 -9.01
CA ARG A 201 -25.11 10.87 -8.60
C ARG A 201 -24.03 11.29 -9.59
N HIS A 202 -24.13 12.52 -10.11
CA HIS A 202 -23.13 13.07 -11.02
C HIS A 202 -21.78 13.27 -10.33
N GLN A 203 -20.70 12.91 -11.01
CA GLN A 203 -19.32 13.10 -10.56
C GLN A 203 -18.45 13.31 -11.80
N THR A 204 -17.62 14.36 -11.82
CA THR A 204 -16.70 14.58 -12.94
C THR A 204 -15.52 13.60 -12.88
N ILE A 205 -14.82 13.42 -14.01
CA ILE A 205 -13.62 12.59 -14.08
C ILE A 205 -12.57 13.07 -13.07
N ALA A 206 -12.29 14.38 -13.02
CA ALA A 206 -11.35 14.97 -12.08
C ALA A 206 -11.74 14.72 -10.61
N GLN A 207 -13.03 14.84 -10.26
CA GLN A 207 -13.51 14.53 -8.92
C GLN A 207 -13.34 13.05 -8.55
N ARG A 208 -13.58 12.14 -9.50
CA ARG A 208 -13.36 10.70 -9.29
C ARG A 208 -11.87 10.37 -9.11
N GLU A 209 -10.99 11.02 -9.86
CA GLU A 209 -9.54 10.84 -9.79
C GLU A 209 -8.95 11.30 -8.44
N ARG A 210 -9.55 12.32 -7.80
CA ARG A 210 -9.08 12.92 -6.53
C ARG A 210 -8.79 11.91 -5.42
N PHE A 211 -9.58 10.83 -5.35
CA PHE A 211 -9.47 9.81 -4.31
C PHE A 211 -9.14 8.40 -4.86
N ASP A 212 -8.77 8.29 -6.13
CA ASP A 212 -8.59 6.99 -6.81
C ASP A 212 -7.56 6.09 -6.12
N ASP A 213 -6.42 6.65 -5.74
CA ASP A 213 -5.34 5.87 -5.12
C ASP A 213 -5.79 5.19 -3.83
N THR A 214 -6.56 5.91 -3.01
CA THR A 214 -7.07 5.40 -1.73
C THR A 214 -8.17 4.34 -1.88
N THR A 215 -8.84 4.25 -3.03
CA THR A 215 -9.82 3.16 -3.29
C THR A 215 -9.19 1.78 -3.45
N LYS A 216 -7.86 1.72 -3.68
CA LYS A 216 -7.12 0.46 -3.90
C LYS A 216 -6.87 -0.31 -2.61
N CYS A 217 -7.24 0.25 -1.45
CA CYS A 217 -7.01 -0.35 -0.14
C CYS A 217 -7.74 -1.71 -0.04
N ILE A 218 -7.03 -2.73 0.42
CA ILE A 218 -7.55 -4.09 0.60
C ILE A 218 -7.68 -4.49 2.08
N LEU A 219 -7.57 -3.53 2.99
CA LEU A 219 -7.71 -3.74 4.45
C LEU A 219 -6.82 -4.85 5.05
N CYS A 220 -5.62 -5.05 4.49
CA CYS A 220 -4.66 -6.07 4.94
C CYS A 220 -3.89 -5.72 6.23
N ALA A 221 -4.13 -4.55 6.82
CA ALA A 221 -3.40 -3.99 7.97
C ALA A 221 -1.87 -3.79 7.84
N ALA A 222 -1.21 -4.22 6.74
CA ALA A 222 0.25 -4.17 6.58
C ALA A 222 0.87 -2.78 6.86
N CYS A 223 0.18 -1.70 6.43
CA CYS A 223 0.62 -0.32 6.66
C CYS A 223 0.41 0.14 8.10
N THR A 224 -0.67 -0.30 8.76
CA THR A 224 -0.95 0.05 10.16
C THR A 224 0.04 -0.66 11.08
N THR A 225 0.23 -1.95 10.88
CA THR A 225 1.13 -2.78 11.70
C THR A 225 2.62 -2.59 11.37
N SER A 226 2.97 -1.76 10.39
CA SER A 226 4.35 -1.31 10.16
C SER A 226 4.67 0.03 10.83
N CYS A 227 3.66 0.71 11.37
CA CYS A 227 3.80 2.04 11.96
C CYS A 227 4.28 1.94 13.42
N PRO A 228 5.44 2.52 13.77
CA PRO A 228 5.93 2.46 15.16
C PRO A 228 5.03 3.21 16.15
N VAL A 229 4.31 4.24 15.69
CA VAL A 229 3.32 4.97 16.50
C VAL A 229 2.12 4.09 16.85
N PHE A 230 1.76 3.15 15.98
CA PHE A 230 0.68 2.20 16.28
C PHE A 230 1.09 1.18 17.35
N TRP A 231 2.39 0.89 17.49
CA TRP A 231 2.88 -0.12 18.42
C TRP A 231 2.93 0.36 19.88
N THR A 232 2.87 1.66 20.16
CA THR A 232 3.16 2.21 21.49
C THR A 232 1.99 2.08 22.47
N ASP A 233 0.82 2.55 22.08
CA ASP A 233 -0.31 2.77 22.99
C ASP A 233 -1.66 2.31 22.42
N GLY A 234 -1.70 1.79 21.19
CA GLY A 234 -2.90 1.18 20.59
C GLY A 234 -4.08 2.13 20.33
N GLN A 235 -3.97 3.40 20.75
CA GLN A 235 -5.04 4.39 20.62
C GLN A 235 -5.02 5.11 19.26
N TYR A 236 -3.91 5.06 18.53
CA TYR A 236 -3.82 5.65 17.21
C TYR A 236 -4.67 4.88 16.19
N PHE A 237 -5.62 5.56 15.51
CA PHE A 237 -6.47 4.99 14.45
C PHE A 237 -5.71 4.15 13.42
N GLY A 238 -4.50 4.60 13.08
CA GLY A 238 -3.61 3.92 12.16
C GLY A 238 -3.77 4.36 10.69
N PRO A 239 -2.69 4.19 9.89
CA PRO A 239 -2.65 4.57 8.48
C PRO A 239 -3.80 4.07 7.61
N ALA A 240 -4.25 2.82 7.79
CA ALA A 240 -5.31 2.26 6.95
C ALA A 240 -6.68 2.92 7.18
N ALA A 241 -7.03 3.23 8.42
CA ALA A 241 -8.28 3.94 8.75
C ALA A 241 -8.27 5.33 8.12
N ILE A 242 -7.16 6.06 8.24
CA ILE A 242 -7.00 7.41 7.66
C ILE A 242 -7.06 7.37 6.12
N VAL A 243 -6.49 6.36 5.47
CA VAL A 243 -6.62 6.16 4.01
C VAL A 243 -8.07 5.96 3.59
N ASN A 244 -8.82 5.17 4.35
CA ASN A 244 -10.24 4.95 4.04
C ASN A 244 -11.10 6.18 4.36
N ALA A 245 -10.75 6.96 5.40
CA ALA A 245 -11.39 8.25 5.66
C ALA A 245 -11.11 9.24 4.54
N HIS A 246 -9.85 9.36 4.07
CA HIS A 246 -9.47 10.16 2.92
C HIS A 246 -10.33 9.84 1.69
N ARG A 247 -10.56 8.55 1.41
CA ARG A 247 -11.43 8.10 0.31
C ARG A 247 -12.84 8.68 0.36
N PHE A 248 -13.38 8.99 1.54
CA PHE A 248 -14.72 9.58 1.68
C PHE A 248 -14.68 11.10 1.85
N ILE A 249 -13.69 11.64 2.58
CA ILE A 249 -13.51 13.09 2.77
C ILE A 249 -13.42 13.83 1.44
N PHE A 250 -12.74 13.23 0.44
CA PHE A 250 -12.53 13.81 -0.88
C PHE A 250 -13.47 13.26 -1.97
N ASP A 251 -14.50 12.48 -1.62
CA ASP A 251 -15.52 12.05 -2.60
C ASP A 251 -16.57 13.15 -2.76
N SER A 252 -16.69 13.75 -3.95
CA SER A 252 -17.61 14.86 -4.22
C SER A 252 -19.10 14.54 -4.01
N ARG A 253 -19.44 13.26 -3.82
CA ARG A 253 -20.81 12.79 -3.58
C ARG A 253 -21.13 12.64 -2.09
N ASP A 254 -20.13 12.72 -1.21
CA ASP A 254 -20.28 12.56 0.24
C ASP A 254 -20.49 13.93 0.90
N GLU A 255 -21.45 14.02 1.82
CA GLU A 255 -21.83 15.23 2.54
C GLU A 255 -21.31 15.22 3.99
N ALA A 256 -20.63 14.16 4.43
CA ALA A 256 -20.15 13.96 5.80
C ALA A 256 -18.62 14.09 5.93
N SER A 257 -17.97 14.85 5.04
CA SER A 257 -16.52 15.10 5.12
C SER A 257 -16.13 15.77 6.44
N GLN A 258 -16.88 16.76 6.91
CA GLN A 258 -16.58 17.45 8.17
C GLN A 258 -16.69 16.51 9.38
N VAL A 259 -17.71 15.64 9.41
CA VAL A 259 -17.87 14.65 10.49
C VAL A 259 -16.64 13.74 10.58
N ARG A 260 -16.09 13.30 9.43
CA ARG A 260 -14.87 12.47 9.41
C ARG A 260 -13.61 13.23 9.78
N LEU A 261 -13.51 14.50 9.42
CA LEU A 261 -12.43 15.35 9.89
C LEU A 261 -12.51 15.52 11.41
N ASP A 262 -13.70 15.72 11.98
CA ASP A 262 -13.88 15.87 13.43
C ASP A 262 -13.50 14.58 14.18
N ILE A 263 -13.90 13.40 13.67
CA ILE A 263 -13.47 12.10 14.20
C ILE A 263 -11.95 11.98 14.23
N LEU A 264 -11.28 12.36 13.13
CA LEU A 264 -9.82 12.25 13.00
C LEU A 264 -9.05 13.39 13.68
N ASN A 265 -9.73 14.45 14.14
CA ASN A 265 -9.11 15.60 14.80
C ASN A 265 -8.88 15.36 16.31
N ASP A 266 -9.09 14.13 16.78
CA ASP A 266 -8.72 13.72 18.13
C ASP A 266 -7.20 13.77 18.37
N GLN A 267 -6.78 13.85 19.62
CA GLN A 267 -5.36 13.77 20.01
C GLN A 267 -4.69 12.48 19.52
N GLU A 268 -5.46 11.39 19.50
CA GLU A 268 -5.09 10.07 19.01
C GLU A 268 -5.41 9.87 17.52
N GLY A 269 -5.93 10.91 16.87
CA GLY A 269 -6.26 10.95 15.45
C GLY A 269 -5.06 11.19 14.54
N VAL A 270 -5.26 11.95 13.47
CA VAL A 270 -4.26 12.13 12.40
C VAL A 270 -2.94 12.77 12.89
N TRP A 271 -3.00 13.51 13.99
CA TRP A 271 -1.88 14.30 14.52
C TRP A 271 -0.73 13.47 15.06
N ARG A 272 -0.99 12.21 15.44
CA ARG A 272 0.05 11.29 15.91
C ARG A 272 1.00 10.82 14.82
N CYS A 273 0.63 10.95 13.54
CA CYS A 273 1.52 10.59 12.44
C CYS A 273 2.80 11.44 12.46
N ARG A 274 3.95 10.78 12.65
CA ARG A 274 5.31 11.35 12.64
C ARG A 274 6.03 11.22 11.29
N THR A 275 5.29 10.98 10.21
CA THR A 275 5.82 10.98 8.84
C THR A 275 7.01 10.01 8.65
N THR A 276 6.90 8.80 9.19
CA THR A 276 7.97 7.78 9.17
C THR A 276 8.05 7.00 7.84
N PHE A 277 7.05 7.09 6.96
CA PHE A 277 6.96 6.42 5.65
C PHE A 277 6.89 4.87 5.63
N ASN A 278 7.10 4.17 6.76
CA ASN A 278 6.92 2.70 6.84
C ASN A 278 5.57 2.19 6.27
N CYS A 279 4.51 2.99 6.39
CA CYS A 279 3.18 2.63 5.90
C CYS A 279 3.09 2.66 4.36
N THR A 280 3.78 3.59 3.70
CA THR A 280 3.89 3.65 2.24
C THR A 280 4.72 2.47 1.73
N ASP A 281 5.89 2.23 2.34
CA ASP A 281 6.80 1.14 1.95
C ASP A 281 6.18 -0.25 2.14
N ALA A 282 5.36 -0.43 3.18
CA ALA A 282 4.68 -1.69 3.46
C ALA A 282 3.44 -1.94 2.58
N CYS A 283 2.92 -0.94 1.86
CA CYS A 283 1.66 -1.08 1.15
C CYS A 283 1.79 -2.01 -0.07
N PRO A 284 1.15 -3.20 -0.08
CA PRO A 284 1.29 -4.15 -1.19
C PRO A 284 0.55 -3.71 -2.46
N ARG A 285 -0.21 -2.62 -2.37
CA ARG A 285 -1.00 -2.00 -3.44
C ARG A 285 -0.38 -0.70 -3.96
N GLY A 286 0.76 -0.27 -3.41
CA GLY A 286 1.47 0.94 -3.86
C GLY A 286 0.75 2.25 -3.55
N ILE A 287 -0.19 2.25 -2.60
CA ILE A 287 -0.91 3.45 -2.18
C ILE A 287 0.08 4.41 -1.51
N GLN A 288 0.00 5.69 -1.85
CA GLN A 288 0.82 6.73 -1.22
C GLN A 288 0.25 7.11 0.16
N VAL A 289 0.34 6.18 1.11
CA VAL A 289 -0.32 6.26 2.42
C VAL A 289 0.08 7.52 3.19
N THR A 290 1.37 7.83 3.25
CA THR A 290 1.85 9.04 3.94
C THR A 290 1.33 10.32 3.29
N LYS A 291 1.20 10.34 1.96
CA LYS A 291 0.62 11.46 1.20
C LYS A 291 -0.87 11.64 1.54
N ALA A 292 -1.65 10.57 1.54
CA ALA A 292 -3.07 10.61 1.91
C ALA A 292 -3.27 11.16 3.34
N ILE A 293 -2.43 10.75 4.30
CA ILE A 293 -2.44 11.29 5.67
C ILE A 293 -2.12 12.79 5.68
N ALA A 294 -1.12 13.23 4.91
CA ALA A 294 -0.76 14.64 4.80
C ALA A 294 -1.89 15.49 4.19
N GLU A 295 -2.60 14.97 3.17
CA GLU A 295 -3.74 15.64 2.57
C GLU A 295 -4.91 15.80 3.54
N VAL A 296 -5.19 14.78 4.38
CA VAL A 296 -6.18 14.89 5.45
C VAL A 296 -5.77 15.96 6.47
N LYS A 297 -4.50 16.01 6.89
CA LYS A 297 -3.99 17.08 7.78
C LYS A 297 -4.18 18.47 7.16
N GLN A 298 -3.91 18.63 5.87
CA GLN A 298 -4.12 19.89 5.16
C GLN A 298 -5.60 20.29 5.07
N ALA A 299 -6.48 19.31 4.86
CA ALA A 299 -7.93 19.54 4.86
C ALA A 299 -8.47 19.98 6.22
N MET A 300 -7.90 19.50 7.33
CA MET A 300 -8.26 19.97 8.67
C MET A 300 -7.87 21.44 8.91
N ILE A 301 -6.77 21.91 8.31
CA ILE A 301 -6.27 23.27 8.50
C ILE A 301 -6.98 24.26 7.57
N SER A 302 -7.19 23.87 6.30
CA SER A 302 -7.60 24.78 5.23
C SER A 302 -8.98 24.49 4.64
N GLY A 303 -9.68 23.47 5.15
CA GLY A 303 -10.92 22.96 4.58
C GLY A 303 -10.69 21.97 3.43
N VAL A 304 -11.75 21.23 3.07
CA VAL A 304 -11.70 20.25 1.98
C VAL A 304 -11.72 20.97 0.62
N LYS A 305 -10.73 20.66 -0.22
CA LYS A 305 -10.72 21.06 -1.64
C LYS A 305 -11.10 19.84 -2.49
N LEU A 306 -12.31 19.89 -3.04
CA LEU A 306 -12.90 18.86 -3.90
C LEU A 306 -12.47 19.00 -5.36
#